data_AF-A0A1H1KKH4-F1
#
_entry.id   AF-A0A1H1KKH4-F1
#
_cell.length_a   1.000
_cell.length_b   1.000
_cell.length_c   1.000
_cell.angle_alpha   90.00
_cell.angle_beta   90.00
_cell.angle_gamma   90.00
#
_symmetry.space_group_name_H-M   'P 1'
#
loop_
_entity.id
_entity.type
_entity.pdbx_description
1 polymer ?
#
loop_
_entity_poly.entity_id
_entity_poly.type
_entity_poly.pdbx_seq_one_letter_code
_entity_poly.pdbx_strand_id
1 'polypeptide(L)'
;MRNDATTSLIALCILGVLAFLLWLSRSLGASFSSVCTAAMPVLFCAVIALLAWRFLDDFGFPLLAGFLVVSWPAVWPVLDSIASGRRDADTFFHPMSEPLVSSDWLKWGVEALFVGLLALAIYLRRRRRYW
;
A
#
# COMPACT_ATOMS: atom_id res chain seq x y z
N MET A 1 -20.40 19.22 -25.86
CA MET A 1 -20.52 17.86 -26.42
C MET A 1 -19.28 16.99 -26.20
N ARG A 2 -18.07 17.29 -26.70
CA ARG A 2 -16.87 16.44 -26.43
C ARG A 2 -16.39 16.47 -24.96
N ASN A 3 -16.64 17.57 -24.25
CA ASN A 3 -16.29 17.70 -22.82
C ASN A 3 -17.25 16.93 -21.89
N ASP A 4 -18.48 16.63 -22.33
CA ASP A 4 -19.50 15.95 -21.51
C ASP A 4 -19.20 14.44 -21.45
N ALA A 5 -18.68 13.87 -22.54
CA ALA A 5 -18.26 12.47 -22.59
C ALA A 5 -16.98 12.21 -21.77
N THR A 6 -16.00 13.14 -21.79
CA THR A 6 -14.77 12.97 -21.01
C THR A 6 -15.02 13.18 -19.51
N THR A 7 -15.84 14.17 -19.13
CA THR A 7 -16.21 14.39 -17.73
C THR A 7 -17.04 13.24 -17.15
N SER A 8 -18.01 12.71 -17.90
CA SER A 8 -18.78 11.53 -17.47
C SER A 8 -17.92 10.27 -17.35
N LEU A 9 -16.97 10.05 -18.27
CA LEU A 9 -16.02 8.94 -18.18
C LEU A 9 -15.14 9.07 -16.92
N ILE A 10 -14.59 10.26 -16.66
CA ILE A 10 -13.78 10.51 -15.46
C ILE A 10 -14.61 10.27 -14.20
N ALA A 11 -15.85 10.77 -14.16
CA ALA A 11 -16.76 10.56 -13.03
C ALA A 11 -17.05 9.07 -12.80
N LEU A 12 -17.28 8.29 -13.87
CA LEU A 12 -17.48 6.84 -13.78
C LEU A 12 -16.23 6.11 -13.27
N CYS A 13 -15.04 6.50 -13.73
CA CYS A 13 -13.79 5.95 -13.23
C CYS A 13 -13.59 6.24 -11.74
N ILE A 14 -13.85 7.48 -11.29
CA ILE A 14 -13.76 7.87 -9.89
C ILE A 14 -14.76 7.07 -9.04
N LEU A 15 -16.02 6.97 -9.48
CA LEU A 15 -17.04 6.16 -8.80
C LEU A 15 -16.66 4.69 -8.71
N GLY A 16 -16.08 4.12 -9.78
CA GLY A 16 -15.60 2.74 -9.79
C GLY A 16 -14.47 2.52 -8.77
N VAL A 17 -13.49 3.42 -8.71
CA VAL A 17 -12.39 3.37 -7.74
C VAL A 17 -12.92 3.48 -6.30
N LEU A 18 -13.84 4.42 -6.04
CA LEU A 18 -14.45 4.57 -4.72
C LEU A 18 -15.27 3.34 -4.32
N ALA A 19 -16.02 2.75 -5.25
CA ALA A 19 -16.77 1.53 -5.00
C ALA A 19 -15.85 0.34 -4.70
N PHE A 20 -14.72 0.22 -5.41
CA PHE A 20 -13.71 -0.80 -5.15
C PHE A 20 -13.05 -0.62 -3.78
N LEU A 21 -12.63 0.60 -3.43
CA LEU A 21 -12.06 0.91 -2.12
C LEU A 21 -13.07 0.67 -0.99
N LEU A 22 -14.36 0.93 -1.24
CA LEU A 22 -15.42 0.64 -0.29
C LEU A 22 -15.60 -0.87 -0.10
N TRP A 23 -15.59 -1.64 -1.17
CA TRP A 23 -15.63 -3.11 -1.10
C TRP A 23 -14.41 -3.66 -0.36
N LEU A 24 -13.22 -3.14 -0.65
CA LEU A 24 -11.95 -3.51 0.01
C LEU A 24 -11.96 -3.19 1.51
N SER A 25 -12.41 -1.99 1.89
CA SER A 25 -12.56 -1.61 3.31
C SER A 25 -13.53 -2.53 4.05
N ARG A 26 -14.62 -2.93 3.37
CA ARG A 26 -15.62 -3.82 3.95
C ARG A 26 -15.10 -5.24 4.14
N SER A 27 -14.34 -5.77 3.17
CA SER A 27 -13.77 -7.11 3.25
C SER A 27 -12.63 -7.22 4.26
N LEU A 28 -11.83 -6.16 4.41
CA LEU A 28 -10.73 -6.10 5.39
C LEU A 28 -11.20 -5.74 6.81
N GLY A 29 -12.40 -5.19 6.97
CA GLY A 29 -12.88 -4.70 8.26
C GLY A 29 -12.31 -3.33 8.67
N ALA A 30 -11.59 -2.65 7.78
CA ALA A 30 -10.97 -1.34 8.00
C ALA A 30 -11.92 -0.17 7.70
N SER A 31 -11.63 1.04 8.21
CA SER A 31 -12.38 2.25 7.87
C SER A 31 -12.13 2.67 6.42
N PHE A 32 -13.17 3.16 5.74
CA PHE A 32 -13.03 3.68 4.37
C PHE A 32 -12.03 4.85 4.30
N SER A 33 -12.01 5.68 5.34
CA SER A 33 -11.06 6.78 5.52
C SER A 33 -9.61 6.29 5.47
N SER A 34 -9.26 5.31 6.30
CA SER A 34 -7.92 4.72 6.35
C SER A 34 -7.48 4.12 5.02
N VAL A 35 -8.40 3.43 4.33
CA VAL A 35 -8.13 2.79 3.03
C VAL A 35 -7.91 3.83 1.93
N CYS A 36 -8.68 4.92 1.91
CA CYS A 36 -8.47 6.04 0.99
C CYS A 36 -7.15 6.78 1.26
N THR A 37 -6.82 7.01 2.53
CA THR A 37 -5.56 7.65 2.94
C THR A 37 -4.35 6.79 2.55
N ALA A 38 -4.44 5.47 2.66
CA ALA A 38 -3.42 4.54 2.21
C ALA A 38 -3.32 4.44 0.68
N ALA A 39 -4.45 4.52 -0.03
CA ALA A 39 -4.48 4.31 -1.48
C ALA A 39 -3.66 5.33 -2.27
N MET A 40 -3.67 6.61 -1.87
CA MET A 40 -2.93 7.67 -2.57
C MET A 40 -1.41 7.47 -2.61
N PRO A 41 -0.71 7.32 -1.46
CA PRO A 41 0.73 7.06 -1.46
C PRO A 41 1.08 5.71 -2.11
N VAL A 42 0.25 4.68 -1.97
CA VAL A 42 0.45 3.39 -2.66
C VAL A 42 0.38 3.57 -4.18
N LEU A 43 -0.62 4.30 -4.69
CA LEU A 43 -0.75 4.61 -6.12
C LEU A 43 0.43 5.45 -6.62
N PHE A 44 0.87 6.45 -5.85
CA PHE A 44 2.02 7.26 -6.21
C PHE A 44 3.30 6.42 -6.31
N CYS A 45 3.54 5.54 -5.33
CA CYS A 45 4.64 4.58 -5.37
C CYS A 45 4.53 3.63 -6.56
N ALA A 46 3.33 3.19 -6.92
CA ALA A 46 3.10 2.31 -8.05
C ALA A 46 3.42 3.00 -9.38
N VAL A 47 3.04 4.27 -9.54
CA VAL A 47 3.36 5.07 -10.73
C VAL A 47 4.88 5.26 -10.85
N ILE A 48 5.58 5.60 -9.76
CA ILE A 48 7.04 5.71 -9.76
C ILE A 48 7.68 4.37 -10.12
N ALA A 49 7.21 3.27 -9.53
CA ALA A 49 7.72 1.94 -9.83
C ALA A 49 7.52 1.57 -11.31
N LEU A 50 6.35 1.88 -11.88
CA LEU A 50 6.03 1.59 -13.28
C LEU A 50 6.87 2.46 -14.24
N LEU A 51 7.08 3.74 -13.91
CA LEU A 51 8.00 4.61 -14.64
C LEU A 51 9.44 4.10 -14.55
N ALA A 52 9.89 3.70 -13.36
CA ALA A 52 11.22 3.16 -13.16
C ALA A 52 11.42 1.86 -13.94
N TRP A 53 10.43 0.96 -13.96
CA TRP A 53 10.47 -0.29 -14.73
C TRP A 53 10.80 -0.04 -16.21
N ARG A 54 10.26 1.04 -16.80
CA ARG A 54 10.52 1.39 -18.20
C ARG A 54 11.99 1.64 -18.54
N PHE A 55 12.79 2.04 -17.54
CA PHE A 55 14.23 2.30 -17.68
C PHE A 55 15.11 1.17 -17.15
N LEU A 56 14.50 0.20 -16.45
CA LEU A 56 15.17 -0.79 -15.61
C LEU A 56 14.63 -2.19 -15.93
N ASP A 57 14.65 -2.57 -17.22
CA ASP A 57 14.02 -3.79 -17.77
C ASP A 57 14.43 -5.09 -17.05
N ASP A 58 15.66 -5.18 -16.54
CA ASP A 58 16.17 -6.36 -15.80
C ASP A 58 16.09 -6.24 -14.27
N PHE A 59 15.41 -5.22 -13.75
CA PHE A 59 15.37 -4.87 -12.33
C PHE A 59 14.01 -5.12 -11.68
N GLY A 60 13.12 -5.84 -12.35
CA GLY A 60 11.73 -6.01 -11.90
C GLY A 60 11.57 -6.54 -10.48
N PHE A 61 12.34 -7.55 -10.09
CA PHE A 61 12.21 -8.15 -8.75
C PHE A 61 12.71 -7.23 -7.61
N PRO A 62 13.90 -6.60 -7.69
CA PRO A 62 14.29 -5.55 -6.74
C PRO A 62 13.32 -4.36 -6.73
N LEU A 63 12.77 -4.00 -7.87
CA LEU A 63 11.88 -2.84 -8.02
C LEU A 63 10.52 -3.10 -7.36
N LEU A 64 9.99 -4.31 -7.49
CA LEU A 64 8.81 -4.77 -6.75
C LEU A 64 9.07 -4.80 -5.24
N ALA A 65 10.21 -5.33 -4.80
CA ALA A 65 10.58 -5.34 -3.38
C ALA A 65 10.72 -3.91 -2.82
N GLY A 66 11.33 -3.00 -3.58
CA GLY A 66 11.43 -1.58 -3.21
C GLY A 66 10.06 -0.91 -3.11
N PHE A 67 9.16 -1.21 -4.05
CA PHE A 67 7.78 -0.74 -3.97
C PHE A 67 7.08 -1.22 -2.69
N LEU A 68 7.22 -2.50 -2.32
CA LEU A 68 6.63 -3.04 -1.09
C LEU A 68 7.18 -2.35 0.17
N VAL A 69 8.50 -2.14 0.25
CA VAL A 69 9.12 -1.42 1.38
C VAL A 69 8.56 0.00 1.50
N VAL A 70 8.55 0.76 0.40
CA VAL A 70 8.17 2.18 0.43
C VAL A 70 6.66 2.36 0.64
N SER A 71 5.84 1.46 0.10
CA SER A 71 4.39 1.52 0.26
C SER A 71 3.89 0.95 1.59
N TRP A 72 4.71 0.20 2.33
CA TRP A 72 4.30 -0.44 3.58
C TRP A 72 3.83 0.53 4.68
N PRO A 73 4.55 1.64 4.99
CA PRO A 73 4.09 2.61 5.99
C PRO A 73 2.71 3.22 5.67
N ALA A 74 2.36 3.33 4.39
CA ALA A 74 1.05 3.82 3.98
C ALA A 74 -0.10 2.88 4.39
N VAL A 75 0.17 1.59 4.61
CA VAL A 75 -0.83 0.59 5.01
C VAL A 75 -1.05 0.59 6.53
N TRP A 76 -0.17 1.20 7.32
CA TRP A 76 -0.27 1.19 8.78
C TRP A 76 -1.59 1.77 9.32
N PRO A 77 -2.12 2.90 8.80
CA PRO A 77 -3.42 3.41 9.23
C PRO A 77 -4.57 2.43 8.99
N VAL A 78 -4.45 1.56 7.97
CA VAL A 78 -5.46 0.51 7.68
C VAL A 78 -5.39 -0.57 8.75
N LEU A 79 -4.19 -1.01 9.14
CA LEU A 79 -3.99 -1.98 10.23
C LEU A 79 -4.51 -1.42 11.57
N ASP A 80 -4.23 -0.16 11.84
CA ASP A 80 -4.72 0.54 13.03
C ASP A 80 -6.24 0.66 13.05
N SER A 81 -6.85 0.90 11.88
CA SER A 81 -8.30 0.91 11.76
C SER A 81 -8.96 -0.47 11.92
N ILE A 82 -8.28 -1.54 11.51
CA ILE A 82 -8.75 -2.92 11.76
C ILE A 82 -8.70 -3.21 13.26
N ALA A 83 -7.60 -2.84 13.92
CA ALA A 83 -7.39 -3.02 15.36
C ALA A 83 -8.40 -2.23 16.22
N SER A 84 -8.83 -1.05 15.76
CA SER A 84 -9.85 -0.22 16.44
C SER A 84 -11.30 -0.61 16.11
N GLY A 85 -11.52 -1.66 15.31
CA GLY A 85 -12.87 -2.11 14.92
C GLY A 85 -13.56 -1.17 13.94
N ARG A 86 -12.83 -0.73 12.89
CA ARG A 86 -13.31 0.15 11.80
C ARG A 86 -13.43 1.63 12.17
N ARG A 87 -12.85 2.06 13.29
CA ARG A 87 -12.78 3.48 13.69
C ARG A 87 -11.40 4.04 13.37
N ASP A 88 -11.27 5.36 13.29
CA ASP A 88 -9.97 5.97 13.13
C ASP A 88 -9.31 6.06 14.52
N ALA A 89 -8.06 5.57 14.62
CA ALA A 89 -7.35 5.35 15.89
C ALA A 89 -7.23 6.62 16.75
N ASP A 90 -7.21 7.79 16.12
CA ASP A 90 -7.12 9.10 16.79
C ASP A 90 -8.34 9.44 17.67
N THR A 91 -9.45 8.70 17.52
CA THR A 91 -10.72 8.99 18.19
C THR A 91 -11.16 7.94 19.21
N PHE A 92 -10.45 6.81 19.31
CA PHE A 92 -10.90 5.67 20.12
C PHE A 92 -9.89 5.26 21.17
N PHE A 93 -10.25 5.45 22.44
CA PHE A 93 -9.48 4.98 23.59
C PHE A 93 -9.79 3.49 23.82
N HIS A 94 -8.81 2.60 23.61
CA HIS A 94 -8.96 1.18 23.92
C HIS A 94 -8.56 0.91 25.38
N PRO A 95 -9.48 0.48 26.26
CA PRO A 95 -9.17 0.21 27.68
C PRO A 95 -8.50 -1.16 27.91
N MET A 96 -8.41 -2.02 26.89
CA MET A 96 -7.78 -3.34 26.96
C MET A 96 -6.60 -3.39 25.99
N SER A 97 -5.56 -4.15 26.37
CA SER A 97 -4.28 -4.39 25.67
C SER A 97 -4.30 -4.18 24.14
N GLU A 98 -3.28 -3.48 23.64
CA GLU A 98 -3.07 -3.23 22.21
C GLU A 98 -3.25 -4.50 21.35
N PRO A 99 -4.14 -4.47 20.34
CA PRO A 99 -4.30 -5.57 19.41
C PRO A 99 -2.97 -5.89 18.71
N LEU A 100 -2.65 -7.19 18.55
CA LEU A 100 -1.41 -7.63 17.89
C LEU A 100 -1.24 -7.05 16.47
N VAL A 101 -2.37 -6.77 15.80
CA VAL A 101 -2.44 -6.22 14.44
C VAL A 101 -1.98 -4.75 14.37
N SER A 102 -2.16 -3.97 15.44
CA SER A 102 -1.65 -2.59 15.54
C SER A 102 -0.28 -2.50 16.19
N SER A 103 0.28 -3.62 16.67
CA SER A 103 1.56 -3.61 17.38
C SER A 103 2.69 -3.10 16.48
N ASP A 104 3.48 -2.16 17.02
CA ASP A 104 4.67 -1.64 16.34
C ASP A 104 5.66 -2.75 16.00
N TRP A 105 5.76 -3.80 16.83
CA TRP A 105 6.60 -4.96 16.53
C TRP A 105 6.19 -5.68 15.25
N LEU A 106 4.89 -5.79 14.97
CA LEU A 106 4.40 -6.38 13.74
C LEU A 106 4.70 -5.47 12.55
N LYS A 107 4.40 -4.17 12.66
CA LYS A 107 4.61 -3.17 11.59
C LYS A 107 6.08 -3.11 11.18
N TRP A 108 6.98 -2.92 12.16
CA TRP A 108 8.42 -2.87 11.93
C TRP A 108 9.01 -4.23 11.56
N GLY A 109 8.48 -5.32 12.10
CA GLY A 109 8.92 -6.68 11.75
C GLY A 109 8.65 -7.01 10.28
N VAL A 110 7.48 -6.65 9.76
CA VAL A 110 7.16 -6.83 8.33
C VAL A 110 8.00 -5.90 7.46
N GLU A 111 8.25 -4.66 7.90
CA GLU A 111 9.13 -3.75 7.18
C GLU A 111 10.56 -4.30 7.07
N ALA A 112 11.12 -4.82 8.18
CA ALA A 112 12.42 -5.45 8.21
C ALA A 112 12.50 -6.67 7.28
N LEU A 113 11.42 -7.45 7.18
CA LEU A 113 11.31 -8.57 6.25
C LEU A 113 11.33 -8.09 4.79
N PHE A 114 10.62 -7.01 4.45
CA PHE A 114 10.65 -6.43 3.09
C PHE A 114 12.01 -5.84 2.75
N VAL A 115 12.65 -5.14 3.68
CA VAL A 115 14.02 -4.62 3.50
C VAL A 115 15.01 -5.78 3.29
N GLY A 116 14.86 -6.87 4.05
CA GLY A 116 15.65 -8.08 3.87
C GLY A 116 15.46 -8.73 2.49
N LEU A 117 14.21 -8.81 2.02
CA LEU A 117 13.90 -9.30 0.66
C LEU A 117 14.50 -8.41 -0.43
N LEU A 118 14.45 -7.08 -0.25
CA LEU A 118 15.08 -6.14 -1.17
C LEU A 118 16.60 -6.33 -1.21
N ALA A 119 17.25 -6.45 -0.05
CA ALA A 119 18.68 -6.70 0.04
C ALA A 119 19.06 -8.04 -0.63
N LEU A 120 18.27 -9.09 -0.39
CA LEU A 120 18.45 -10.40 -1.02
C LEU A 120 18.26 -10.33 -2.54
N ALA A 121 17.24 -9.62 -3.03
CA ALA A 121 16.97 -9.41 -4.45
C ALA A 121 18.16 -8.74 -5.15
N ILE A 122 18.74 -7.70 -4.52
CA ILE A 122 19.93 -7.01 -5.02
C ILE A 122 21.15 -7.95 -4.99
N TYR A 123 21.35 -8.69 -3.91
CA TYR A 123 22.47 -9.62 -3.74
C TYR A 123 22.46 -10.75 -4.79
N LEU A 124 21.31 -11.42 -4.96
CA LEU A 124 21.15 -12.49 -5.94
C LEU A 124 21.37 -11.99 -7.38
N ARG A 125 20.91 -10.78 -7.68
CA ARG A 125 21.13 -10.16 -8.99
C ARG A 125 22.59 -9.81 -9.22
N ARG A 126 23.28 -9.27 -8.21
CA ARG A 126 24.72 -9.03 -8.28
C ARG A 126 25.45 -10.34 -8.55
N ARG A 127 25.10 -11.43 -7.86
CA ARG A 127 25.71 -12.74 -8.11
C ARG A 127 25.53 -13.24 -9.56
N ARG A 128 24.35 -13.06 -10.16
CA ARG A 128 24.06 -13.46 -11.56
C ARG A 128 24.75 -12.62 -12.64
N ARG A 129 25.20 -11.40 -12.34
CA ARG A 129 25.79 -10.49 -13.35
C ARG A 129 27.32 -10.60 -13.45
N TYR A 130 27.97 -11.16 -12.43
CA TYR A 130 29.43 -11.29 -12.34
C TYR A 130 29.93 -12.74 -12.54
N TRP A 131 29.03 -13.68 -12.79
CA TRP A 131 29.30 -15.08 -13.13
C TRP A 131 28.55 -15.41 -14.42
#